data_AF-A0AB37UJX1-F1
#
_entry.id   AF-A0AB37UJX1-F1
#
_cell.length_a   1.000
_cell.length_b   1.000
_cell.length_c   1.000
_cell.angle_alpha   90.00
_cell.angle_beta   90.00
_cell.angle_gamma   90.00
#
_symmetry.space_group_name_H-M   'P 1'
#
loop_
_entity.id
_entity.type
_entity.pdbx_description
1 polymer ?
#
loop_
_entity_poly.entity_id
_entity_poly.type
_entity_poly.pdbx_seq_one_letter_code
_entity_poly.pdbx_strand_id
1 'polypeptide(L)' 'MPYSKGGWAEYTTNVRTTYYPRLNQPDGNIYLCGEHLSYLTGWMAGAFESARLVSTQIAAL' A
#
# COMPACT_ATOMS: atom_id res chain seq x y z
N MET A 1 19.65 -9.61 -3.81
CA MET A 1 18.18 -9.43 -3.81
C MET A 1 17.81 -8.22 -4.67
N PRO A 2 17.89 -8.32 -6.01
CA PRO A 2 17.82 -7.14 -6.90
C PRO A 2 16.42 -6.50 -6.97
N TYR A 3 15.37 -7.29 -6.73
CA TYR A 3 13.99 -6.84 -6.91
C TYR A 3 13.39 -6.24 -5.63
N SER A 4 13.57 -6.89 -4.47
CA SER A 4 12.91 -6.44 -3.23
C SER A 4 13.54 -5.18 -2.63
N LYS A 5 14.83 -4.92 -2.85
CA LYS A 5 15.58 -3.74 -2.38
C LYS A 5 15.45 -3.41 -0.87
N GLY A 6 14.94 -4.35 -0.06
CA GLY A 6 14.65 -4.21 1.37
C GLY A 6 13.92 -5.45 1.90
N GLY A 7 13.71 -5.50 3.22
CA GLY A 7 12.97 -6.58 3.90
C GLY A 7 11.46 -6.33 3.94
N TRP A 8 11.05 -5.21 4.55
CA TRP A 8 9.67 -4.73 4.61
C TRP A 8 9.67 -3.20 4.76
N ALA A 9 8.54 -2.56 4.46
CA ALA A 9 8.38 -1.13 4.72
C ALA A 9 8.21 -0.85 6.22
N GLU A 10 8.90 0.18 6.70
CA GLU A 10 8.69 0.74 8.03
C GLU A 10 8.47 2.24 7.90
N TYR A 11 7.41 2.72 8.54
CA TYR A 11 7.08 4.15 8.54
C TYR A 11 7.30 4.71 9.93
N THR A 12 8.03 5.82 10.01
CA THR A 12 7.93 6.69 11.19
C THR A 12 6.54 7.32 11.22
N THR A 13 6.09 7.72 12.42
CA THR A 13 4.80 8.39 12.58
C THR A 13 4.66 9.60 11.64
N ASN A 14 5.70 10.44 11.52
CA ASN A 14 5.68 11.62 10.67
C ASN A 14 5.55 11.29 9.17
N VAL A 15 6.30 10.30 8.68
CA VAL A 15 6.23 9.90 7.27
C VAL A 15 4.86 9.26 6.98
N ARG A 16 4.35 8.43 7.89
CA ARG A 16 3.02 7.83 7.73
C ARG A 16 1.94 8.90 7.67
N THR A 17 1.88 9.83 8.63
CA THR A 17 0.84 10.87 8.64
C THR A 17 0.90 11.79 7.42
N THR A 18 2.11 12.07 6.92
CA THR A 18 2.31 13.00 5.80
C THR A 18 1.99 12.35 4.44
N TYR A 19 2.49 11.13 4.19
CA TYR A 19 2.50 10.56 2.83
C TYR A 19 1.55 9.38 2.64
N TYR A 20 1.33 8.57 3.68
CA TYR A 20 0.54 7.35 3.57
C TYR A 20 -0.90 7.60 3.07
N PRO A 21 -1.62 8.66 3.49
CA PRO A 21 -2.96 8.94 2.97
C PRO A 21 -2.98 9.14 1.46
N ARG A 22 -2.02 9.90 0.90
CA ARG A 22 -1.95 10.18 -0.54
C ARG A 22 -1.58 8.93 -1.35
N LEU A 23 -0.67 8.10 -0.83
CA LEU A 23 -0.27 6.84 -1.47
C LEU A 23 -1.41 5.82 -1.58
N ASN A 24 -2.42 5.92 -0.71
CA ASN A 24 -3.62 5.08 -0.74
C ASN A 24 -4.77 5.68 -1.57
N GLN A 25 -4.53 6.78 -2.29
CA GLN A 25 -5.48 7.34 -3.25
C GLN A 25 -5.05 6.99 -4.67
N PRO A 26 -5.98 6.67 -5.58
CA PRO A 26 -5.65 6.50 -6.99
C PRO A 26 -5.14 7.80 -7.61
N ASP A 27 -4.35 7.66 -8.67
CA ASP A 27 -3.94 8.75 -9.54
C ASP A 27 -4.41 8.45 -10.97
N GLY A 28 -5.58 8.99 -11.33
CA GLY A 28 -6.31 8.58 -12.52
C GLY A 28 -6.59 7.07 -12.50
N ASN A 29 -6.07 6.36 -13.50
CA ASN A 29 -6.23 4.90 -13.63
C ASN A 29 -5.12 4.09 -12.92
N ILE A 30 -4.24 4.75 -12.16
CA ILE A 30 -3.13 4.10 -11.46
C ILE A 30 -3.53 3.90 -10.00
N TYR A 31 -3.58 2.64 -9.59
CA TYR A 31 -3.86 2.22 -8.22
C TYR A 31 -2.64 1.47 -7.68
N LEU A 32 -2.24 1.80 -6.45
CA LEU A 32 -1.13 1.14 -5.78
C LEU A 32 -1.65 0.19 -4.71
N CYS A 33 -1.08 -1.01 -4.62
CA CYS A 33 -1.33 -1.95 -3.54
C CYS A 33 -0.04 -2.72 -3.17
N GLY A 34 -0.07 -3.38 -2.01
CA GLY A 34 1.07 -4.08 -1.45
C GLY A 34 1.12 -3.95 0.07
N GLU A 35 1.96 -4.75 0.73
CA GLU A 35 2.09 -4.71 2.20
C GLU A 35 2.41 -3.31 2.73
N HIS A 36 3.23 -2.57 1.99
CA HIS A 36 3.68 -1.21 2.30
C HIS A 36 2.58 -0.14 2.17
N LEU A 37 1.40 -0.53 1.66
CA LEU A 37 0.20 0.28 1.56
C LEU A 37 -0.90 -0.27 2.48
N SER A 38 -0.48 -0.93 3.55
CA SER A 38 -1.34 -1.38 4.64
C SER A 38 -0.75 -0.98 6.00
N TYR A 39 -1.54 -1.11 7.06
CA TYR A 39 -1.05 -1.02 8.43
C TYR A 39 -0.35 -2.30 8.91
N LEU A 40 -0.33 -3.35 8.10
CA LEU A 40 0.24 -4.67 8.41
C LEU A 40 1.51 -4.92 7.57
N THR A 41 2.44 -3.97 7.64
CA THR A 41 3.68 -4.04 6.86
C THR A 41 4.50 -5.28 7.19
N GLY A 42 5.16 -5.86 6.19
CA GLY A 42 5.95 -7.10 6.31
C GLY A 42 5.14 -8.40 6.35
N TRP A 43 3.81 -8.33 6.25
CA TRP A 43 2.93 -9.50 6.30
C TRP A 43 2.06 -9.64 5.04
N MET A 44 1.78 -10.89 4.64
CA MET A 44 0.88 -11.18 3.51
C MET A 44 -0.53 -10.63 3.72
N ALA A 45 -1.02 -10.59 4.97
CA ALA A 45 -2.31 -10.00 5.31
C ALA A 45 -2.40 -8.53 4.86
N GLY A 46 -1.31 -7.77 4.95
CA GLY A 46 -1.25 -6.39 4.46
C GLY A 46 -1.33 -6.28 2.95
N ALA A 47 -0.64 -7.18 2.23
CA ALA A 47 -0.72 -7.25 0.78
C ALA A 47 -2.15 -7.60 0.31
N PHE A 48 -2.81 -8.57 0.95
CA PHE A 48 -4.17 -8.94 0.58
C PHE A 48 -5.20 -7.87 0.92
N GLU A 49 -5.08 -7.19 2.07
CA GLU A 49 -6.04 -6.17 2.45
C GLU A 49 -5.97 -4.94 1.52
N SER A 50 -4.77 -4.48 1.17
CA SER A 50 -4.62 -3.40 0.19
C SER A 50 -5.08 -3.81 -1.21
N ALA A 51 -4.81 -5.05 -1.64
CA ALA A 51 -5.29 -5.56 -2.92
C ALA A 51 -6.83 -5.67 -2.97
N ARG A 52 -7.47 -6.09 -1.87
CA ARG A 52 -8.92 -6.13 -1.73
C ARG A 52 -9.51 -4.73 -1.86
N LEU A 53 -8.95 -3.75 -1.14
CA LEU A 53 -9.37 -2.35 -1.21
C LEU A 53 -9.30 -1.80 -2.64
N VAL A 54 -8.17 -1.98 -3.33
CA VAL A 54 -8.00 -1.51 -4.72
C VAL A 54 -8.96 -2.23 -5.67
N SER A 55 -9.10 -3.55 -5.53
CA SER A 55 -10.02 -4.33 -6.38
C SER A 55 -11.46 -3.87 -6.21
N THR A 56 -11.90 -3.55 -4.98
CA THR A 56 -13.23 -2.99 -4.72
C THR A 56 -13.39 -1.59 -5.32
N GLN A 57 -12.37 -0.73 -5.26
CA GLN A 57 -12.42 0.60 -5.89
C GLN A 57 -12.56 0.50 -7.41
N ILE A 58 -11.78 -0.37 -8.04
CA ILE A 58 -11.83 -0.60 -9.48
C ILE A 58 -13.18 -1.19 -9.90
N ALA A 59 -13.73 -2.13 -9.13
CA ALA A 59 -15.03 -2.73 -9.41
C ALA A 59 -16.22 -1.76 -9.25
N ALA A 60 -16.01 -0.61 -8.61
CA ALA A 60 -17.03 0.42 -8.39
C ALA A 60 -16.96 1.59 -9.40
N LEU A 61 -16.02 1.55 -10.36
CA LEU A 61 -15.98 2.47 -11.50
C LEU A 61 -17.13 2.18 -12.48
#